data_AF-A0A1B6JDL8-F1
#
_entry.id   AF-A0A1B6JDL8-F1
#
_cell.length_a   1.000
_cell.length_b   1.000
_cell.length_c   1.000
_cell.angle_alpha   90.00
_cell.angle_beta   90.00
_cell.angle_gamma   90.00
#
_symmetry.space_group_name_H-M   'P 1'
#
loop_
_entity.id
_entity.type
_entity.pdbx_description
1 polymer ?
#
loop_
_entity_poly.entity_id
_entity_poly.type
_entity_poly.pdbx_seq_one_letter_code
_entity_poly.pdbx_strand_id
1 'polypeptide(L)'
;RGEKLSDGKPLGGKGRLTDQVIDSLQVYYGKAIRANTDSVENMRTAVWATYFHKISTDDLPQHELCPKGVQSWCKYQRSKITGERYNHKHNVPEAVMNVIKPIFRDLTSSELLKK
;
A
#
# COMPACT_ATOMS: atom_id res chain seq x y z
N ARG A 1 24.42 -16.16 2.19
CA ARG A 1 23.12 -16.30 1.50
C ARG A 1 22.11 -15.59 2.38
N GLY A 2 21.41 -14.57 1.87
CA GLY A 2 20.49 -13.76 2.70
C GLY A 2 19.36 -14.60 3.28
N GLU A 3 18.79 -14.13 4.39
CA GLU A 3 17.63 -14.74 5.03
C GLU A 3 16.46 -14.87 4.04
N LYS A 4 15.81 -16.02 4.07
CA LYS A 4 14.64 -16.32 3.23
C LYS A 4 13.37 -15.98 4.00
N LEU A 5 12.39 -15.42 3.31
CA LEU A 5 11.07 -15.16 3.89
C LEU A 5 10.23 -16.44 3.91
N SER A 6 9.00 -16.35 4.43
CA SER A 6 8.06 -17.47 4.54
C SER A 6 7.75 -18.18 3.21
N ASP A 7 7.95 -17.50 2.07
CA ASP A 7 7.79 -18.06 0.74
C ASP A 7 9.08 -18.64 0.14
N GLY A 8 10.14 -18.80 0.96
CA GLY A 8 11.42 -19.39 0.58
C GLY A 8 12.28 -18.51 -0.34
N LYS A 9 11.88 -17.26 -0.59
CA LYS A 9 12.55 -16.29 -1.47
C LYS A 9 13.21 -15.16 -0.66
N PRO A 10 14.23 -14.48 -1.23
CA PRO A 10 14.85 -13.32 -0.57
C PRO A 10 13.87 -12.13 -0.45
N LEU A 11 14.21 -11.13 0.37
CA LEU A 11 13.39 -9.90 0.51
C LEU A 11 13.28 -9.11 -0.81
N GLY A 12 14.42 -8.89 -1.48
CA GLY A 12 14.51 -8.15 -2.73
C GLY A 12 14.51 -9.04 -3.98
N GLY A 13 14.55 -8.39 -5.15
CA GLY A 13 14.59 -9.02 -6.46
C GLY A 13 13.34 -8.73 -7.31
N LYS A 14 13.34 -9.24 -8.54
CA LYS A 14 12.26 -9.00 -9.52
C LYS A 14 10.88 -9.37 -8.92
N GLY A 15 9.95 -8.41 -8.94
CA GLY A 15 8.59 -8.58 -8.41
C GLY A 15 8.49 -8.58 -6.88
N ARG A 16 9.50 -8.04 -6.17
CA ARG A 16 9.55 -7.98 -4.70
C ARG A 16 9.91 -6.57 -4.23
N LEU A 17 10.58 -6.43 -3.09
CA LEU A 17 11.02 -5.12 -2.58
C LEU A 17 12.25 -4.64 -3.37
N THR A 18 12.01 -3.87 -4.43
CA THR A 18 13.04 -3.18 -5.21
C THR A 18 13.08 -1.71 -4.84
N ASP A 19 14.15 -1.00 -5.21
CA ASP A 19 14.28 0.44 -5.01
C ASP A 19 13.08 1.20 -5.60
N GLN A 20 12.64 0.82 -6.81
CA GLN A 20 11.45 1.39 -7.43
C GLN A 20 10.16 1.18 -6.60
N VAL A 21 10.01 0.03 -5.93
CA VAL A 21 8.88 -0.22 -5.04
C VAL A 21 8.99 0.67 -3.80
N ILE A 22 10.19 0.81 -3.22
CA ILE A 22 10.46 1.67 -2.07
C ILE A 22 10.14 3.13 -2.41
N ASP A 23 10.63 3.64 -3.54
CA ASP A 23 10.35 5.00 -4.03
C ASP A 23 8.84 5.23 -4.19
N SER A 24 8.14 4.25 -4.78
CA SER A 24 6.69 4.32 -4.92
C SER A 24 5.99 4.40 -3.56
N LEU A 25 6.41 3.62 -2.57
CA LEU A 25 5.83 3.63 -1.22
C LEU A 25 6.07 4.97 -0.52
N GLN A 26 7.27 5.55 -0.63
CA GLN A 26 7.58 6.87 -0.07
C GLN A 26 6.72 7.98 -0.70
N VAL A 27 6.51 7.94 -2.02
CA VAL A 27 5.62 8.88 -2.72
C VAL A 27 4.18 8.76 -2.22
N TYR A 28 3.67 7.54 -2.06
CA TYR A 28 2.33 7.31 -1.52
C TYR A 28 2.19 7.79 -0.08
N TYR A 29 3.18 7.51 0.77
CA TYR A 29 3.20 8.00 2.15
C TYR A 29 3.13 9.54 2.20
N GLY A 30 4.02 10.22 1.47
CA GLY A 30 4.01 11.69 1.43
C GLY A 30 2.69 12.28 0.92
N LYS A 31 2.05 11.64 -0.08
CA LYS A 31 0.71 12.03 -0.57
C LYS A 31 -0.37 11.81 0.50
N ALA A 32 -0.36 10.68 1.18
CA ALA A 32 -1.31 10.36 2.25
C ALA A 32 -1.25 11.40 3.37
N ILE A 33 -0.05 11.80 3.80
CA ILE A 33 0.11 12.82 4.84
C ILE A 33 -0.35 14.20 4.35
N ARG A 34 0.15 14.67 3.20
CA ARG A 34 -0.16 16.02 2.71
C ARG A 34 -1.62 16.24 2.34
N ALA A 35 -2.34 15.18 1.95
CA ALA A 35 -3.74 15.27 1.57
C ALA A 35 -4.72 15.22 2.76
N ASN A 36 -4.25 14.87 3.97
CA ASN A 36 -5.10 14.63 5.14
C ASN A 36 -4.57 15.39 6.37
N THR A 37 -3.99 16.58 6.18
CA THR A 37 -3.37 17.37 7.26
C THR A 37 -4.31 17.85 8.36
N ASP A 38 -5.61 17.72 8.12
CA ASP A 38 -6.72 18.07 8.98
C ASP A 38 -7.10 16.94 9.97
N SER A 39 -6.67 15.71 9.73
CA SER A 39 -7.06 14.56 10.58
C SER A 39 -5.99 13.46 10.62
N VAL A 40 -5.44 13.23 11.81
CA VAL A 40 -4.50 12.12 12.07
C VAL A 40 -5.12 10.78 11.70
N GLU A 41 -6.40 10.56 12.00
CA GLU A 41 -7.09 9.30 11.65
C GLU A 41 -7.24 9.12 10.14
N ASN A 42 -7.45 10.20 9.39
CA ASN A 42 -7.46 10.16 7.92
C ASN A 42 -6.06 9.88 7.35
N MET A 43 -5.01 10.46 7.92
CA MET A 43 -3.63 10.12 7.55
C MET A 43 -3.35 8.63 7.75
N ARG A 44 -3.68 8.09 8.93
CA ARG A 44 -3.51 6.67 9.27
C ARG A 44 -4.24 5.79 8.26
N THR A 45 -5.51 6.11 8.00
CA THR A 45 -6.34 5.38 7.02
C THR A 45 -5.72 5.41 5.63
N ALA A 46 -5.28 6.57 5.16
CA ALA A 46 -4.68 6.73 3.83
C ALA A 46 -3.33 6.01 3.69
N VAL A 47 -2.51 5.97 4.75
CA VAL A 47 -1.25 5.21 4.76
C VAL A 47 -1.54 3.71 4.74
N TRP A 48 -2.49 3.22 5.55
CA TRP A 48 -2.91 1.81 5.49
C TRP A 48 -3.57 1.43 4.17
N ALA A 49 -4.27 2.35 3.50
CA ALA A 49 -4.79 2.13 2.15
C ALA A 49 -3.67 1.80 1.16
N THR A 50 -2.48 2.40 1.31
CA THR A 50 -1.31 2.07 0.48
C THR A 50 -0.83 0.65 0.74
N TYR A 51 -0.78 0.23 2.01
CA TYR A 51 -0.40 -1.14 2.38
C TYR A 51 -1.33 -2.17 1.73
N PHE A 52 -2.63 -2.04 1.96
CA PHE A 52 -3.63 -2.98 1.46
C PHE A 52 -3.73 -2.95 -0.06
N HIS A 53 -3.59 -1.79 -0.68
CA HIS A 53 -3.49 -1.66 -2.14
C HIS A 53 -2.33 -2.47 -2.73
N LYS A 54 -1.15 -2.48 -2.08
CA LYS A 54 0.05 -3.14 -2.58
C LYS A 54 0.05 -4.66 -2.36
N ILE A 55 -0.59 -5.15 -1.31
CA ILE A 55 -0.73 -6.60 -1.05
C ILE A 55 -1.88 -7.23 -1.85
N SER A 56 -2.83 -6.43 -2.32
CA SER A 56 -4.04 -6.91 -3.03
C SER A 56 -3.72 -7.73 -4.28
N THR A 57 -4.49 -8.79 -4.48
CA THR A 57 -4.47 -9.65 -5.66
C THR A 57 -5.88 -9.79 -6.25
N ASP A 58 -5.99 -10.41 -7.43
CA ASP A 58 -7.30 -10.70 -8.02
C ASP A 58 -8.11 -11.67 -7.15
N ASP A 59 -7.44 -12.64 -6.51
CA ASP A 59 -8.08 -13.62 -5.61
C ASP A 59 -8.45 -13.02 -4.24
N LEU A 60 -7.68 -12.03 -3.77
CA LEU A 60 -7.90 -11.35 -2.49
C LEU A 60 -7.75 -9.82 -2.65
N PRO A 61 -8.76 -9.14 -3.21
CA PRO A 61 -8.76 -7.70 -3.35
C PRO A 61 -8.95 -7.02 -1.98
N GLN A 62 -8.07 -6.08 -1.62
CA GLN A 62 -8.07 -5.37 -0.34
C GLN A 62 -8.00 -3.85 -0.58
N HIS A 63 -9.06 -3.27 -1.16
CA HIS A 63 -9.11 -1.85 -1.52
C HIS A 63 -10.09 -1.05 -0.65
N GLU A 64 -10.55 -1.60 0.47
CA GLU A 64 -11.60 -1.03 1.33
C GLU A 64 -11.25 0.37 1.82
N LEU A 65 -9.97 0.59 2.15
CA LEU A 65 -9.46 1.87 2.63
C LEU A 65 -9.06 2.84 1.50
N CYS A 66 -9.02 2.36 0.24
CA CYS A 66 -8.74 3.25 -0.89
C CYS A 66 -9.90 4.25 -1.07
N PRO A 67 -9.60 5.49 -1.50
CA PRO A 67 -10.65 6.44 -1.79
C PRO A 67 -11.59 5.89 -2.86
N LYS A 68 -12.88 6.18 -2.73
CA LYS A 68 -13.92 5.82 -3.72
C LYS A 68 -14.14 6.98 -4.69
N GLY A 69 -14.83 6.71 -5.79
CA GLY A 69 -15.18 7.73 -6.78
C GLY A 69 -14.30 7.69 -8.03
N VAL A 70 -14.77 8.37 -9.08
CA VAL A 70 -14.12 8.41 -10.40
C VAL A 70 -12.75 9.11 -10.37
N GLN A 71 -12.52 9.97 -9.38
CA GLN A 71 -11.25 10.67 -9.14
C GLN A 71 -10.30 9.90 -8.20
N SER A 72 -10.66 8.68 -7.79
CA SER A 72 -9.79 7.87 -6.94
C SER A 72 -8.50 7.53 -7.66
N TRP A 73 -7.36 7.67 -6.98
CA TRP A 73 -6.10 7.15 -7.50
C TRP A 73 -6.09 5.61 -7.58
N CYS A 74 -6.99 4.95 -6.84
CA CYS A 74 -7.16 3.50 -6.89
C CYS A 74 -7.98 3.08 -8.11
N LYS A 75 -7.30 2.49 -9.10
CA LYS A 75 -7.92 1.99 -10.33
C LYS A 75 -9.00 0.93 -10.07
N TYR A 76 -8.87 0.10 -9.04
CA TYR A 76 -9.90 -0.87 -8.65
C TYR A 76 -11.19 -0.19 -8.17
N GLN A 77 -11.08 0.86 -7.34
CA GLN A 77 -12.26 1.62 -6.90
C GLN A 77 -12.91 2.38 -8.05
N ARG A 78 -12.10 2.91 -8.99
CA ARG A 78 -12.62 3.52 -10.23
C ARG A 78 -13.36 2.51 -11.10
N SER A 79 -12.79 1.32 -11.28
CA SER A 79 -13.37 0.29 -12.16
C SER A 79 -14.73 -0.20 -11.66
N LYS A 80 -14.95 -0.21 -10.33
CA LYS A 80 -16.28 -0.51 -9.74
C LYS A 80 -17.36 0.48 -10.18
N ILE A 81 -17.00 1.69 -10.56
CA ILE A 81 -17.94 2.74 -10.98
C ILE A 81 -18.06 2.78 -12.50
N THR A 82 -16.93 2.70 -13.21
CA THR A 82 -16.92 2.76 -14.68
C THR A 82 -17.36 1.45 -15.35
N GLY A 83 -17.35 0.34 -14.61
CA GLY A 83 -17.60 -1.00 -15.17
C GLY A 83 -16.42 -1.56 -15.97
N GLU A 84 -15.27 -0.87 -15.97
CA GLU A 84 -14.08 -1.33 -16.68
C GLU A 84 -13.52 -2.62 -16.04
N ARG A 85 -12.96 -3.50 -16.88
CA ARG A 85 -12.24 -4.66 -16.36
C ARG A 85 -10.94 -4.22 -15.69
N TYR A 86 -10.75 -4.65 -14.44
CA TYR A 86 -9.51 -4.45 -13.69
C TYR A 86 -8.85 -5.80 -13.39
N ASN A 87 -7.53 -5.84 -13.49
CA ASN A 87 -6.71 -6.95 -12.99
C ASN A 87 -5.55 -6.36 -12.20
N HIS A 88 -5.19 -6.98 -11.08
CA HIS A 88 -4.10 -6.53 -10.24
C HIS A 88 -2.76 -6.68 -10.97
N LYS A 89 -1.97 -5.62 -10.91
CA LYS A 89 -0.62 -5.57 -11.47
C LYS A 89 0.30 -4.94 -10.45
N HIS A 90 1.55 -5.38 -10.43
CA HIS A 90 2.59 -4.83 -9.56
C HIS A 90 2.27 -4.93 -8.05
N ASN A 91 1.52 -5.97 -7.67
CA ASN A 91 1.36 -6.34 -6.27
C ASN A 91 2.70 -6.83 -5.71
N VAL A 92 2.89 -6.60 -4.42
CA VAL A 92 4.07 -7.06 -3.67
C VAL A 92 3.67 -8.32 -2.91
N PRO A 93 4.48 -9.40 -2.95
CA PRO A 93 4.14 -10.65 -2.28
C PRO A 93 3.87 -10.45 -0.79
N GLU A 94 2.89 -11.18 -0.25
CA GLU A 94 2.53 -11.12 1.17
C GLU A 94 3.73 -11.33 2.10
N ALA A 95 4.62 -12.27 1.78
CA ALA A 95 5.84 -12.51 2.55
C ALA A 95 6.68 -11.23 2.72
N VAL A 96 6.81 -10.41 1.66
CA VAL A 96 7.52 -9.13 1.69
C VAL A 96 6.70 -8.07 2.44
N MET A 97 5.40 -7.99 2.16
CA MET A 97 4.51 -7.02 2.81
C MET A 97 4.41 -7.25 4.32
N ASN A 98 4.50 -8.50 4.78
CA ASN A 98 4.52 -8.83 6.21
C ASN A 98 5.82 -8.37 6.89
N VAL A 99 6.97 -8.46 6.21
CA VAL A 99 8.25 -7.94 6.72
C VAL A 99 8.21 -6.42 6.92
N ILE A 100 7.60 -5.69 6.00
CA ILE A 100 7.54 -4.21 6.08
C ILE A 100 6.32 -3.68 6.84
N LYS A 101 5.37 -4.55 7.23
CA LYS A 101 4.16 -4.15 7.99
C LYS A 101 4.47 -3.39 9.30
N PRO A 102 5.49 -3.76 10.09
CA PRO A 102 5.88 -2.99 11.27
C PRO A 102 6.24 -1.54 10.93
N ILE A 103 6.92 -1.29 9.80
CA ILE A 103 7.25 0.07 9.36
C ILE A 103 5.98 0.89 9.10
N PHE A 104 4.94 0.29 8.50
CA PHE A 104 3.65 0.98 8.35
C PHE A 104 2.98 1.27 9.69
N ARG A 105 3.14 0.41 10.71
CA ARG A 105 2.64 0.70 12.06
C ARG A 105 3.35 1.90 12.67
N ASP A 106 4.68 1.94 12.58
CA ASP A 106 5.48 3.05 13.11
C ASP A 106 5.16 4.37 12.40
N LEU A 107 5.07 4.32 11.06
CA LEU A 107 4.69 5.44 10.20
C LEU A 107 3.23 5.89 10.36
N THR A 108 2.39 5.12 11.07
CA THR A 108 1.01 5.50 11.39
C THR A 108 0.78 5.70 12.89
N SER A 109 1.84 5.77 13.68
CA SER A 109 1.73 6.09 15.09
C SER A 109 1.22 7.51 15.27
N SER A 110 0.29 7.71 16.20
CA SER A 110 -0.27 9.03 16.48
C SER A 110 0.82 10.01 16.93
N GLU A 111 1.84 9.53 17.65
CA GLU A 111 2.96 10.36 18.10
C GLU A 111 3.80 10.89 16.95
N LEU A 112 3.97 10.12 15.86
CA LEU A 112 4.66 10.61 14.66
C LEU A 112 3.79 11.57 13.83
N LEU A 113 2.49 11.30 13.77
CA LEU A 113 1.57 12.01 12.86
C LEU A 113 0.96 13.29 13.45
N LYS A 114 0.93 13.41 14.78
CA LYS A 114 0.54 14.66 15.44
C LYS A 114 1.59 15.73 15.14
N LYS A 115 1.10 16.97 14.98
CA LYS A 115 1.96 18.16 14.90
C LYS A 115 2.45 18.56 16.29
#